data_AF-D4MKK7-F1
#
_entry.id   AF-D4MKK7-F1
#
_cell.length_a   1.000
_cell.length_b   1.000
_cell.length_c   1.000
_cell.angle_alpha   90.00
_cell.angle_beta   90.00
_cell.angle_gamma   90.00
#
_symmetry.space_group_name_H-M   'P 1'
#
loop_
_entity.id
_entity.type
_entity.pdbx_description
1 polymer ?
#
loop_
_entity_poly.entity_id
_entity_poly.type
_entity_poly.pdbx_seq_one_letter_code
_entity_poly.pdbx_strand_id
1 'polypeptide(L)'
;MNNENKHTKHDCPLIGEDGNIFHLAGISAKTLKRNGLSEEASEMTNKVFASGSYEKALGIIGDYVNITSVDEPDEGFGMEMR
;
A
#
# COMPACT_ATOMS: atom_id res chain seq x y z
N MET A 1 9.96 -1.01 29.54
CA MET A 1 10.17 -0.43 28.20
C MET A 1 9.62 -1.41 27.19
N ASN A 2 8.83 -0.92 26.23
CA ASN A 2 8.66 -1.39 24.84
C ASN A 2 7.30 -0.91 24.36
N ASN A 3 7.20 0.41 24.16
CA ASN A 3 6.09 1.03 23.45
C ASN A 3 6.30 0.71 21.96
N GLU A 4 6.05 -0.54 21.59
CA GLU A 4 5.89 -0.96 20.20
C GLU A 4 4.60 -0.31 19.71
N ASN A 5 4.71 0.97 19.33
CA ASN A 5 3.73 1.61 18.48
C ASN A 5 3.79 0.87 17.15
N LYS A 6 3.14 -0.30 17.09
CA LYS A 6 2.87 -1.06 15.89
C LYS A 6 1.97 -0.16 15.07
N HIS A 7 2.57 0.72 14.28
CA HIS A 7 1.96 1.15 13.04
C HIS A 7 1.81 -0.15 12.25
N THR A 8 0.64 -0.78 12.38
CA THR A 8 0.35 -2.05 11.72
C THR A 8 0.37 -1.73 10.23
N LYS A 9 1.52 -1.92 9.58
CA LYS A 9 1.61 -1.77 8.13
C LYS A 9 0.64 -2.79 7.55
N HIS A 10 -0.26 -2.30 6.71
CA HIS A 10 -1.29 -3.15 6.14
C HIS A 10 -0.68 -3.93 4.99
N ASP A 11 -0.98 -5.21 4.93
CA ASP A 11 -0.53 -6.06 3.84
C ASP A 11 -1.13 -5.56 2.53
N CYS A 12 -0.26 -5.39 1.55
CA CYS A 12 -0.59 -4.89 0.24
C CYS A 12 0.03 -5.85 -0.77
N PRO A 13 -0.77 -6.73 -1.38
CA PRO A 13 -0.28 -7.70 -2.34
C PRO A 13 0.09 -6.97 -3.63
N LEU A 14 1.38 -6.71 -3.79
CA LEU A 14 1.95 -5.97 -4.92
C LEU A 14 2.92 -6.84 -5.73
N ILE A 15 3.49 -7.89 -5.13
CA ILE A 15 4.43 -8.80 -5.80
C ILE A 15 3.63 -9.81 -6.63
N GLY A 16 3.72 -9.71 -7.95
CA GLY A 16 2.99 -10.56 -8.90
C GLY A 16 1.82 -9.85 -9.58
N GLU A 17 1.50 -8.61 -9.19
CA GLU A 17 0.74 -7.74 -10.07
C GLU A 17 1.66 -7.24 -11.18
N ASP A 18 1.33 -7.56 -12.44
CA ASP A 18 1.89 -6.94 -13.66
C ASP A 18 1.43 -5.47 -13.77
N GLY A 19 1.71 -4.67 -12.75
CA GLY A 19 1.25 -3.30 -12.59
C GLY A 19 2.39 -2.29 -12.65
N ASN A 20 2.20 -1.21 -13.41
CA ASN A 20 3.08 -0.04 -13.31
C ASN A 20 2.96 0.57 -11.89
N ILE A 21 3.95 1.34 -11.45
CA ILE A 21 4.01 1.96 -10.11
C ILE A 21 2.76 2.77 -9.75
N PHE A 22 2.10 3.37 -10.75
CA PHE A 22 0.83 4.09 -10.56
C PHE A 22 -0.30 3.16 -10.13
N HIS A 23 -0.32 1.92 -10.62
CA HIS A 23 -1.27 0.89 -10.20
C HIS A 23 -0.99 0.48 -8.74
N LEU A 24 0.28 0.19 -8.43
CA LEU A 24 0.72 -0.19 -7.09
C LEU A 24 0.43 0.91 -6.05
N ALA A 25 0.70 2.17 -6.41
CA ALA A 25 0.37 3.33 -5.58
C ALA A 25 -1.14 3.47 -5.37
N GLY A 26 -1.95 3.20 -6.41
CA GLY A 26 -3.41 3.21 -6.32
C GLY A 26 -3.96 2.18 -5.33
N ILE A 27 -3.43 0.96 -5.36
CA ILE A 27 -3.84 -0.13 -4.46
C ILE A 27 -3.40 0.17 -3.03
N SER A 28 -2.14 0.57 -2.85
CA SER A 28 -1.59 0.97 -1.55
C SER A 28 -2.39 2.12 -0.94
N ALA A 29 -2.72 3.14 -1.73
CA ALA A 29 -3.53 4.27 -1.29
C ALA A 29 -4.96 3.83 -0.92
N LYS A 30 -5.53 2.86 -1.65
CA LYS A 30 -6.86 2.31 -1.35
C LYS A 30 -6.86 1.53 -0.02
N THR A 31 -5.82 0.73 0.22
CA THR A 31 -5.62 0.01 1.49
C THR A 31 -5.48 0.98 2.67
N LEU A 32 -4.66 2.01 2.54
CA LEU A 32 -4.51 3.03 3.59
C LEU A 32 -5.82 3.80 3.85
N LYS A 33 -6.53 4.21 2.80
CA LYS A 33 -7.83 4.91 2.93
C LYS A 33 -8.88 4.06 3.65
N ARG A 34 -8.93 2.75 3.38
CA ARG A 34 -9.83 1.82 4.08
C ARG A 34 -9.57 1.75 5.58
N ASN A 35 -8.32 1.98 6.01
CA ASN A 35 -7.90 1.95 7.40
C ASN A 35 -7.88 3.35 8.05
N GLY A 36 -8.49 4.35 7.41
CA GLY A 36 -8.54 5.73 7.93
C GLY A 36 -7.25 6.52 7.72
N LEU A 37 -6.22 5.94 7.10
CA LEU A 37 -4.92 6.55 6.82
C LEU A 37 -4.94 7.35 5.51
N SER A 38 -5.97 8.19 5.31
CA SER A 38 -6.17 8.92 4.05
C SER A 38 -5.11 9.98 3.79
N GLU A 39 -4.54 10.55 4.85
CA GLU A 39 -3.43 11.52 4.78
C GLU A 39 -2.14 10.83 4.34
N GLU A 40 -1.78 9.71 4.97
CA GLU A 40 -0.64 8.86 4.60
C GLU A 40 -0.76 8.38 3.15
N ALA A 41 -1.96 8.02 2.71
CA ALA A 41 -2.22 7.64 1.32
C ALA A 41 -1.88 8.77 0.33
N SER A 42 -2.27 10.02 0.66
CA SER A 42 -1.98 11.18 -0.18
C SER A 42 -0.48 11.52 -0.17
N GLU A 43 0.15 11.44 1.00
CA GLU A 43 1.58 11.70 1.15
C GLU A 43 2.44 10.67 0.41
N MET A 44 2.16 9.38 0.59
CA MET A 44 2.82 8.29 -0.11
C MET A 44 2.68 8.44 -1.62
N THR A 45 1.47 8.72 -2.11
CA THR A 45 1.23 8.94 -3.53
C THR A 45 2.06 10.12 -4.03
N ASN A 46 2.09 11.25 -3.31
CA ASN A 46 2.88 12.41 -3.70
C ASN A 46 4.38 12.08 -3.80
N LYS A 47 4.93 11.37 -2.80
CA LYS A 47 6.33 10.93 -2.77
C LYS A 47 6.66 9.93 -3.90
N VAL A 48 5.74 9.03 -4.22
CA VAL A 48 5.88 8.09 -5.35
C VAL A 48 5.95 8.84 -6.67
N PHE A 49 5.04 9.79 -6.91
CA PHE A 49 5.04 10.61 -8.12
C PHE A 49 6.28 11.50 -8.21
N ALA A 50 6.82 11.97 -7.08
CA ALA A 50 8.05 12.76 -7.01
C ALA A 50 9.34 11.94 -7.20
N SER A 51 9.31 10.62 -6.98
CA SER A 51 10.53 9.79 -7.04
C SER A 51 11.09 9.58 -8.43
N GLY A 52 10.25 9.65 -9.47
CA GLY A 52 10.67 9.52 -10.88
C GLY A 52 11.34 8.19 -11.25
N SER A 53 11.37 7.21 -10.34
CA SER A 53 12.02 5.91 -10.53
C SER A 53 11.21 4.83 -9.84
N TYR A 54 11.01 3.72 -10.54
CA TYR A 54 10.21 2.59 -10.10
C TYR A 54 10.69 2.02 -8.75
N GLU A 55 11.99 1.78 -8.62
CA GLU A 55 12.60 1.23 -7.40
C GLU A 55 12.44 2.16 -6.18
N LYS A 56 12.65 3.47 -6.37
CA LYS A 56 12.46 4.45 -5.30
C LYS A 56 11.01 4.50 -4.84
N ALA A 57 10.09 4.48 -5.81
CA ALA A 57 8.68 4.50 -5.52
C ALA A 57 8.21 3.22 -4.81
N LEU A 58 8.74 2.05 -5.18
CA LEU A 58 8.54 0.80 -4.42
C LEU A 58 9.04 0.92 -2.99
N GLY A 59 10.24 1.48 -2.78
CA GLY A 59 10.78 1.71 -1.45
C GLY A 59 9.89 2.62 -0.60
N ILE A 60 9.33 3.68 -1.20
CA ILE A 60 8.36 4.55 -0.54
C ILE A 60 7.10 3.78 -0.18
N ILE A 61 6.51 3.04 -1.13
CA ILE A 61 5.30 2.24 -0.86
C ILE A 61 5.55 1.29 0.31
N GLY A 62 6.69 0.60 0.36
CA GLY A 62 7.09 -0.30 1.45
C GLY A 62 7.31 0.40 2.80
N ASP A 63 7.52 1.71 2.80
CA ASP A 63 7.60 2.50 4.03
C ASP A 63 6.22 2.63 4.70
N TYR A 64 5.14 2.71 3.89
CA TYR A 64 3.76 2.88 4.36
C TYR A 64 2.97 1.57 4.48
N VAL A 65 3.16 0.63 3.56
CA VAL A 65 2.43 -0.65 3.51
C VAL A 65 3.40 -1.82 3.47
N ASN A 66 2.95 -3.00 3.91
CA ASN A 66 3.76 -4.21 3.80
C ASN A 66 3.57 -4.79 2.39
N ILE A 67 4.65 -4.81 1.60
CA ILE A 67 4.60 -5.32 0.22
C ILE A 67 4.60 -6.84 0.29
N THR A 68 3.44 -7.46 0.06
CA THR A 68 3.26 -8.92 0.03
C THR A 68 3.06 -9.40 -1.41
N SER A 69 3.04 -10.72 -1.62
CA SER A 69 2.78 -11.31 -2.93
C SER A 69 1.30 -11.64 -3.09
N VAL A 70 0.76 -11.48 -4.31
CA VAL A 70 -0.63 -11.86 -4.65
C VAL A 70 -0.92 -13.36 -4.46
N ASP A 71 0.12 -14.18 -4.22
CA ASP A 71 -0.04 -15.61 -3.89
C ASP A 71 -0.62 -15.86 -2.48
N GLU A 72 -0.69 -14.83 -1.62
CA GLU A 72 -1.49 -14.89 -0.38
C GLU A 72 -2.88 -14.31 -0.64
N PRO A 73 -3.97 -15.11 -0.54
CA PRO A 73 -5.31 -14.60 -0.73
C PRO A 73 -5.67 -13.64 0.41
N ASP A 74 -5.77 -12.35 0.09
CA ASP A 74 -6.48 -11.37 0.90
C ASP A 74 -7.97 -11.76 0.89
N GLU A 75 -8.40 -12.55 1.88
CA GLU A 75 -9.81 -12.87 2.17
C GLU A 75 -10.54 -11.61 2.69
N GLY A 76 -10.56 -10.57 1.85
CA GLY A 76 -11.13 -9.24 2.09
C GLY A 76 -12.20 -8.91 1.05
N PHE A 77 -13.03 -9.89 0.67
CA PHE A 77 -14.26 -9.67 -0.12
C PHE A 77 -15.29 -8.88 0.70
N GLY A 78 -15.13 -7.56 0.70
CA GLY A 78 -16.14 -6.59 1.14
C GLY A 78 -16.66 -5.77 -0.02
N MET A 79 -17.31 -6.41 -1.00
CA MET A 79 -18.23 -5.71 -1.92
C MET A 79 -19.61 -6.35 -1.77
N GLU A 80 -20.41 -5.78 -0.86
CA GLU A 80 -21.84 -6.02 -0.81
C GLU A 80 -22.46 -5.48 -2.10
N MET A 81 -22.65 -6.37 -3.09
CA MET A 81 -23.55 -6.12 -4.21
C MET A 81 -24.98 -6.19 -3.67
N ARG A 82 -25.66 -5.05 -3.68
CA ARG A 82 -27.10 -4.97 -3.50
C ARG A 82 -27.82 -5.20 -4.82
#